data_AF-A0A847AC36-F1
#
_entry.id   AF-A0A847AC36-F1
#
_cell.length_a   1.000
_cell.length_b   1.000
_cell.length_c   1.000
_cell.angle_alpha   90.00
_cell.angle_beta   90.00
_cell.angle_gamma   90.00
#
_symmetry.space_group_name_H-M   'P 1'
#
loop_
_entity.id
_entity.type
_entity.pdbx_description
1 polymer ?
#
loop_
_entity_poly.entity_id
_entity_poly.type
_entity_poly.pdbx_seq_one_letter_code
_entity_poly.pdbx_strand_id
1 'polypeptide(L)'
;IVYCAGFSAGTFIGSLLEERILNAFVLLEIIMDDSSETANIVESIRSDGYGATLLHGRGKDGVKTILKIICRRSDIPVITTHIDDKGFICITDVKGCTGGYFQMQGK
;
A
#
# COMPACT_ATOMS: atom_id res chain seq x y z
N ILE A 1 -38.17 -19.15 -10.48
CA ILE A 1 -37.07 -19.14 -11.47
C ILE A 1 -36.65 -17.71 -11.82
N VAL A 2 -37.54 -16.87 -12.34
CA VAL A 2 -37.23 -15.47 -12.74
C VAL A 2 -36.68 -14.61 -11.60
N TYR A 3 -37.28 -14.66 -10.40
CA TYR A 3 -36.80 -13.92 -9.22
C TYR A 3 -35.40 -14.35 -8.79
N CYS A 4 -35.15 -15.66 -8.71
CA CYS A 4 -33.85 -16.21 -8.33
C CYS A 4 -32.76 -15.81 -9.34
N ALA A 5 -33.08 -15.81 -10.64
CA ALA A 5 -32.16 -15.38 -11.68
C ALA A 5 -31.81 -13.89 -11.57
N GLY A 6 -32.81 -13.02 -11.34
CA GLY A 6 -32.59 -11.59 -11.14
C GLY A 6 -31.78 -11.27 -9.87
N PHE A 7 -32.08 -11.96 -8.75
CA PHE A 7 -31.35 -11.78 -7.49
C PHE A 7 -29.89 -12.23 -7.60
N SER A 8 -29.63 -13.40 -8.18
CA SER A 8 -28.26 -13.90 -8.38
C SER A 8 -27.48 -13.01 -9.36
N ALA A 9 -28.12 -12.55 -10.44
CA ALA A 9 -27.48 -11.65 -11.41
C ALA A 9 -27.13 -10.29 -10.77
N GLY A 10 -28.05 -9.70 -10.00
CA GLY A 10 -27.80 -8.44 -9.29
C GLY A 10 -26.68 -8.56 -8.25
N THR A 11 -26.65 -9.66 -7.50
CA THR A 11 -25.59 -9.92 -6.50
C THR A 11 -24.23 -10.12 -7.18
N PHE A 12 -24.19 -10.84 -8.31
CA PHE A 12 -22.96 -11.06 -9.07
C PHE A 12 -22.40 -9.74 -9.64
N ILE A 13 -23.26 -8.92 -10.25
CA ILE A 13 -22.86 -7.60 -10.78
C ILE A 13 -22.42 -6.68 -9.64
N GLY A 14 -23.14 -6.66 -8.51
CA GLY A 14 -22.78 -5.90 -7.32
C GLY A 14 -21.38 -6.26 -6.80
N SER A 15 -21.11 -7.56 -6.67
CA SER A 15 -19.80 -8.07 -6.23
C SER A 15 -18.67 -7.67 -7.18
N LEU A 16 -18.91 -7.70 -8.49
CA LEU A 16 -17.92 -7.28 -9.50
C LEU A 16 -17.64 -5.77 -9.45
N LEU A 17 -18.67 -4.95 -9.19
CA LEU A 17 -18.53 -3.50 -9.07
C LEU A 17 -17.76 -3.14 -7.80
N GLU A 18 -18.11 -3.79 -6.69
CA GLU A 18 -17.46 -3.63 -5.39
C GLU A 18 -15.98 -4.02 -5.46
N GLU A 19 -15.65 -5.16 -6.08
CA GLU A 19 -14.27 -5.63 -6.26
C GLU A 19 -13.41 -4.65 -7.09
N ARG A 20 -14.01 -3.93 -8.04
CA ARG A 20 -13.29 -2.91 -8.82
C ARG A 20 -13.06 -1.60 -8.08
N ILE A 21 -13.98 -1.20 -7.20
CA ILE A 21 -13.89 0.07 -6.47
C ILE A 21 -13.02 -0.07 -5.21
N LEU A 22 -13.11 -1.21 -4.52
CA LEU A 22 -12.39 -1.45 -3.25
C LEU A 22 -10.90 -1.78 -3.41
N ASN A 23 -10.45 -2.19 -4.61
CA ASN A 23 -9.07 -2.63 -4.84
C ASN A 23 -8.07 -1.51 -5.18
N ALA A 24 -8.41 -0.24 -4.97
CA ALA A 24 -7.55 0.85 -5.41
C ALA A 24 -6.29 1.01 -4.55
N PHE A 25 -6.39 0.91 -3.21
CA PHE A 25 -5.32 1.30 -2.29
C PHE A 25 -4.88 0.18 -1.35
N VAL A 26 -3.58 0.17 -1.05
CA VAL A 26 -2.93 -0.74 -0.11
C VAL A 26 -2.06 0.05 0.86
N LEU A 27 -1.91 -0.46 2.07
CA LEU A 27 -0.88 -0.04 3.02
C LEU A 27 0.32 -0.95 2.82
N LEU A 28 1.41 -0.36 2.37
CA LEU A 28 2.69 -1.00 2.19
C LEU A 28 3.57 -0.61 3.38
N GLU A 29 3.96 -1.60 4.17
CA GLU A 29 4.78 -1.43 5.37
C GLU A 29 6.12 -2.15 5.14
N ILE A 30 7.22 -1.41 5.21
CA ILE A 30 8.55 -1.92 4.93
C ILE A 30 9.33 -1.83 6.22
N ILE A 31 9.88 -2.95 6.67
CA ILE A 31 10.64 -3.02 7.91
C ILE A 31 12.07 -3.43 7.57
N MET A 32 12.99 -2.54 7.91
CA MET A 32 14.41 -2.67 7.61
C MET A 32 15.25 -2.24 8.81
N ASP A 33 16.53 -2.58 8.78
CA ASP A 33 17.48 -2.11 9.78
C ASP A 33 17.62 -0.58 9.73
N ASP A 34 17.86 0.02 10.89
CA ASP A 34 18.10 1.46 10.96
C ASP A 34 19.51 1.76 10.42
N SER A 35 19.57 2.33 9.22
CA SER A 35 20.81 2.59 8.49
C SER A 35 20.71 3.89 7.68
N SER A 36 21.85 4.45 7.28
CA SER A 36 21.88 5.62 6.39
C SER A 36 21.24 5.35 5.03
N GLU A 37 21.28 4.10 4.57
CA GLU A 37 20.66 3.69 3.32
C GLU A 37 19.13 3.71 3.40
N THR A 38 18.58 3.28 4.54
CA THR A 38 17.15 3.38 4.85
C THR A 38 16.65 4.82 4.75
N ALA A 39 17.43 5.78 5.26
CA ALA A 39 17.08 7.20 5.14
C ALA A 39 17.07 7.68 3.68
N ASN A 40 18.00 7.21 2.85
CA ASN A 40 18.01 7.53 1.42
C ASN A 40 16.79 6.95 0.69
N ILE A 41 16.42 5.70 0.98
CA ILE A 41 15.23 5.05 0.38
C ILE A 41 13.96 5.85 0.70
N VAL A 42 13.82 6.28 1.96
CA VAL A 42 12.68 7.10 2.40
C VAL A 42 12.62 8.41 1.64
N GLU A 43 13.75 9.08 1.46
CA GLU A 43 13.80 10.37 0.78
C GLU A 43 13.53 10.24 -0.73
N SER A 44 14.00 9.17 -1.37
CA SER A 44 13.65 8.84 -2.76
C SER A 44 12.15 8.64 -2.93
N ILE A 45 11.52 7.85 -2.04
CA ILE A 45 10.07 7.58 -2.07
C ILE A 45 9.27 8.88 -1.86
N ARG A 46 9.75 9.78 -1.00
CA ARG A 46 9.14 11.12 -0.81
C ARG A 46 9.33 12.01 -2.02
N SER A 47 10.48 11.96 -2.68
CA SER A 47 10.79 12.73 -3.88
C SER A 47 9.93 12.30 -5.07
N ASP A 48 9.59 11.01 -5.14
CA ASP A 48 8.61 10.47 -6.09
C ASP A 48 7.16 10.92 -5.79
N GLY A 49 6.95 11.60 -4.66
CA GLY A 49 5.67 12.17 -4.24
C GLY A 49 4.80 11.22 -3.43
N TYR A 50 5.31 10.07 -2.99
CA TYR A 50 4.53 9.18 -2.13
C TYR A 50 4.54 9.67 -0.69
N GLY A 51 3.36 9.65 -0.05
CA GLY A 51 3.22 9.91 1.38
C GLY A 51 3.86 8.79 2.19
N ALA A 52 5.09 9.03 2.66
CA ALA A 52 5.89 8.10 3.44
C ALA A 52 5.97 8.52 4.92
N THR A 53 5.38 7.71 5.81
CA THR A 53 5.46 7.89 7.26
C THR A 53 6.52 6.95 7.83
N LEU A 54 7.42 7.49 8.66
CA LEU A 54 8.52 6.73 9.24
C LEU A 54 8.28 6.51 10.73
N LEU A 55 8.46 5.27 11.17
CA LEU A 55 8.35 4.86 12.57
C LEU A 55 9.65 4.16 12.98
N HIS A 56 10.19 4.49 14.15
CA HIS A 56 11.32 3.77 14.72
C HIS A 56 10.82 2.79 15.78
N GLY A 57 11.17 1.52 15.61
CA GLY A 57 10.84 0.44 16.53
C GLY A 57 12.10 -0.27 17.04
N ARG A 58 11.93 -1.18 18.00
CA ARG A 58 12.96 -2.13 18.40
C ARG A 58 12.46 -3.55 18.21
N GLY A 59 13.20 -4.34 17.45
CA GLY A 59 13.02 -5.78 17.32
C GLY A 59 13.99 -6.55 18.21
N LYS A 60 14.01 -7.87 18.04
CA LYS A 60 14.96 -8.77 18.72
C LYS A 60 16.42 -8.37 18.45
N ASP A 61 16.73 -8.02 17.20
CA ASP A 61 18.10 -7.77 16.74
C ASP A 61 18.52 -6.29 16.78
N GLY A 62 17.70 -5.42 17.38
CA GLY A 62 18.04 -3.99 17.55
C GLY A 62 16.97 -3.02 17.03
N VAL A 63 17.39 -1.79 16.74
CA VAL A 63 16.51 -0.74 16.22
C VAL A 63 16.15 -1.05 14.77
N LYS A 64 14.86 -0.99 14.47
CA LYS A 64 14.31 -1.18 13.13
C LYS A 64 13.56 0.06 12.71
N THR A 65 13.66 0.40 11.43
CA THR A 65 12.89 1.48 10.83
C THR A 65 11.76 0.88 10.02
N ILE A 66 10.55 1.34 10.32
CA ILE A 66 9.28 0.88 9.75
C ILE A 66 8.74 2.02 8.90
N LEU A 67 8.72 1.83 7.59
CA LEU A 67 8.23 2.77 6.61
C LEU A 67 6.82 2.38 6.19
N LYS A 68 5.85 3.27 6.44
CA LYS A 68 4.44 3.10 6.08
C LYS A 68 4.09 3.99 4.90
N ILE A 69 3.60 3.39 3.83
CA ILE A 69 3.22 4.05 2.60
C ILE A 69 1.81 3.59 2.22
N ILE A 70 0.90 4.54 2.01
CA ILE A 70 -0.41 4.22 1.44
C ILE A 70 -0.33 4.58 -0.04
N CYS A 71 -0.41 3.57 -0.91
CA CYS A 71 -0.28 3.72 -2.35
C CYS A 71 -1.35 2.91 -3.08
N ARG A 72 -1.45 3.10 -4.40
CA ARG A 72 -2.32 2.22 -5.19
C ARG A 72 -1.70 0.86 -5.37
N ARG A 73 -2.52 -0.17 -5.56
CA ARG A 73 -2.02 -1.54 -5.82
C ARG A 73 -1.16 -1.62 -7.09
N SER A 74 -1.41 -0.74 -8.07
CA SER A 74 -0.61 -0.59 -9.29
C SER A 74 0.80 -0.07 -9.05
N ASP A 75 1.01 0.67 -7.95
CA ASP A 75 2.26 1.40 -7.68
C ASP A 75 3.22 0.55 -6.83
N ILE A 76 2.76 -0.60 -6.31
CA ILE A 76 3.56 -1.56 -5.54
C ILE A 76 4.86 -1.93 -6.27
N PRO A 77 4.88 -2.30 -7.57
CA PRO A 77 6.11 -2.71 -8.23
C PRO A 77 7.18 -1.61 -8.21
N VAL A 78 6.77 -0.35 -8.42
CA VAL A 78 7.65 0.82 -8.44
C VAL A 78 8.31 1.02 -7.07
N ILE A 79 7.53 0.91 -6.00
CA ILE A 79 8.01 1.08 -4.63
C ILE A 79 8.91 -0.10 -4.24
N THR A 80 8.57 -1.33 -4.63
CA THR A 80 9.38 -2.51 -4.33
C THR A 80 10.74 -2.50 -5.03
N THR A 81 10.86 -1.89 -6.21
CA THR A 81 12.15 -1.74 -6.91
C THR A 81 13.14 -0.89 -6.13
N HIS A 82 12.67 0.07 -5.32
CA HIS A 82 13.54 0.95 -4.53
C HIS A 82 14.19 0.26 -3.32
N ILE A 83 13.66 -0.89 -2.91
CA ILE A 83 14.05 -1.57 -1.66
C ILE A 83 15.12 -2.64 -1.91
N ASP A 84 15.24 -3.13 -3.16
CA ASP A 84 16.29 -4.05 -3.62
C ASP A 84 16.52 -5.26 -2.65
N ASP A 85 15.40 -5.86 -2.21
CA ASP A 85 15.33 -7.02 -1.30
C ASP A 85 15.84 -6.77 0.14
N LYS A 86 15.99 -5.50 0.55
CA LYS A 86 16.42 -5.13 1.90
C LYS A 86 15.26 -5.08 2.89
N GLY A 87 15.15 -6.12 3.70
CA GLY A 87 14.17 -6.20 4.78
C GLY A 87 12.92 -6.97 4.37
N PHE A 88 11.81 -6.72 5.06
CA PHE A 88 10.54 -7.38 4.75
C PHE A 88 9.43 -6.39 4.45
N ILE A 89 8.59 -6.76 3.49
CA ILE A 89 7.49 -5.94 2.99
C ILE A 89 6.17 -6.61 3.39
N CYS A 90 5.34 -5.87 4.09
CA CYS A 90 3.98 -6.26 4.44
C CYS A 90 3.00 -5.44 3.61
N ILE A 91 2.09 -6.11 2.92
CA ILE A 91 1.03 -5.48 2.13
C ILE A 91 -0.28 -5.77 2.84
N THR A 92 -0.98 -4.71 3.25
CA THR A 92 -2.28 -4.80 3.92
C THR A 92 -3.32 -4.05 3.09
N ASP A 93 -4.45 -4.71 2.80
CA ASP A 93 -5.55 -4.07 2.08
C ASP A 93 -6.24 -3.02 2.97
N VAL A 94 -6.45 -1.81 2.44
CA VAL A 94 -7.10 -0.72 3.16
C VAL A 94 -8.53 -0.59 2.67
N LYS A 95 -9.51 -0.70 3.58
CA LYS A 95 -10.93 -0.57 3.24
C LYS A 95 -11.35 0.86 2.87
N GLY A 96 -10.53 1.84 3.21
CA GLY A 96 -10.75 3.24 2.91
C GLY A 96 -9.68 4.10 3.57
N CYS A 97 -9.31 5.18 2.90
CA CYS A 97 -8.39 6.21 3.38
C CYS A 97 -9.00 7.59 3.10
N THR A 98 -8.94 8.51 4.06
CA THR A 98 -9.48 9.87 3.93
C THR A 98 -8.44 10.87 4.43
N GLY A 99 -8.10 11.86 3.60
CA GLY A 99 -7.05 12.85 3.90
C GLY A 99 -5.63 12.29 3.85
N GLY A 100 -4.62 13.16 3.85
CA GLY A 100 -3.21 12.78 3.71
C GLY A 100 -2.58 13.24 2.39
N TYR A 101 -1.31 12.93 2.20
CA TYR A 101 -0.57 13.24 0.98
C TYR A 101 -0.58 12.01 0.05
N PHE A 102 -1.51 12.00 -0.88
CA PHE A 102 -1.57 10.98 -1.93
C PHE A 102 -1.22 11.62 -3.26
N GLN A 103 -0.23 11.08 -3.96
CA GLN A 103 -0.12 11.26 -5.41
C GLN A 103 -1.33 10.58 -6.06
N MET A 104 -2.41 11.33 -6.19
CA MET A 104 -3.48 10.99 -7.12
C MET A 104 -2.92 11.31 -8.51
N GLN A 105 -2.05 10.44 -9.06
CA GLN A 105 -1.70 10.51 -10.47
C GLN A 105 -2.98 10.21 -11.25
N GLY A 106 -3.75 11.26 -11.51
CA GLY A 106 -4.63 11.35 -12.65
C GLY A 106 -3.74 11.34 -13.88
N LYS A 107 -3.88 10.28 -14.67
CA LYS A 107 -3.45 10.28 -16.05
C LYS A 107 -4.72 10.39 -16.90
#